data_AF-A0A9D2RU24-F1
#
_entry.id   AF-A0A9D2RU24-F1
#
_cell.length_a   1.000
_cell.length_b   1.000
_cell.length_c   1.000
_cell.angle_alpha   90.00
_cell.angle_beta   90.00
_cell.angle_gamma   90.00
#
_symmetry.space_group_name_H-M   'P 1'
#
loop_
_entity.id
_entity.type
_entity.pdbx_description
1 polymer ?
#
loop_
_entity_poly.entity_id
_entity_poly.type
_entity_poly.pdbx_seq_one_letter_code
_entity_poly.pdbx_strand_id
1 'polypeptide(L)'
;MLQDGCTIFSKDHSFYLILYNEWDKSQYRRRFTLAHELGHILLSHCNDNANSEKLANQFASHLLLPRAALSYIKQRVPFPVLTQLVPFFGVSVTALHYAWKDASLSGLSSPYEIQLIQKIHSSLDTLISHLSEPIVSPD
;
A
#
# COMPACT_ATOMS: atom_id res chain seq x y z
N MET A 1 -9.37 -22.58 11.93
CA MET A 1 -9.39 -21.10 11.87
C MET A 1 -8.33 -20.67 10.87
N LEU A 2 -8.66 -19.85 9.87
CA LEU A 2 -7.64 -19.21 9.04
C LEU A 2 -6.82 -18.25 9.92
N GLN A 3 -5.51 -18.45 9.97
CA GLN A 3 -4.61 -17.55 10.71
C GLN A 3 -4.48 -16.18 10.00
N ASP A 4 -4.61 -16.18 8.67
CA ASP A 4 -4.54 -15.01 7.76
C ASP A 4 -5.62 -15.08 6.64
N GLY A 5 -5.28 -14.72 5.40
CA GLY A 5 -6.13 -14.80 4.21
C GLY A 5 -5.89 -16.07 3.40
N CYS A 6 -6.72 -16.29 2.38
CA CYS A 6 -6.55 -17.37 1.41
C CYS A 6 -7.31 -17.07 0.12
N THR A 7 -6.72 -17.46 -1.02
CA THR A 7 -7.35 -17.37 -2.32
C THR A 7 -7.83 -18.74 -2.81
N ILE A 8 -9.08 -18.79 -3.30
CA ILE A 8 -9.66 -19.97 -3.96
C ILE A 8 -10.01 -19.59 -5.40
N PHE A 9 -9.51 -20.34 -6.37
CA PHE A 9 -9.91 -20.21 -7.77
C PHE A 9 -11.01 -21.22 -8.12
N SER A 10 -12.19 -20.73 -8.50
CA SER A 10 -13.29 -21.56 -9.01
C SER A 10 -13.12 -21.76 -10.51
N LYS A 11 -12.68 -22.94 -10.92
CA LYS A 11 -12.50 -23.30 -12.34
C LYS A 11 -13.83 -23.29 -13.10
N ASP A 12 -14.88 -23.82 -12.48
CA ASP A 12 -16.19 -24.01 -13.12
C ASP A 12 -16.91 -22.69 -13.42
N HIS A 13 -16.60 -21.64 -12.66
CA HIS A 13 -17.24 -20.32 -12.78
C HIS A 13 -16.26 -19.20 -13.13
N SER A 14 -14.98 -19.52 -13.32
CA SER A 14 -13.92 -18.58 -13.72
C SER A 14 -13.84 -17.31 -12.84
N PHE A 15 -13.94 -17.47 -11.52
CA PHE A 15 -13.75 -16.39 -10.55
C PHE A 15 -12.76 -16.76 -9.45
N TYR A 16 -12.20 -15.73 -8.81
CA TYR A 16 -11.39 -15.87 -7.60
C TYR A 16 -12.21 -15.44 -6.37
N LEU A 17 -12.09 -16.18 -5.28
CA LEU A 17 -12.58 -15.81 -3.96
C LEU A 17 -11.40 -15.54 -3.05
N ILE A 18 -11.41 -14.38 -2.41
CA ILE A 18 -10.46 -14.07 -1.34
C ILE A 18 -11.21 -14.22 -0.01
N LEU A 19 -10.76 -15.18 0.79
CA LEU A 19 -11.17 -15.36 2.18
C LEU A 19 -10.21 -14.60 3.07
N TYR A 20 -10.73 -13.92 4.09
CA TYR A 20 -9.90 -13.23 5.06
C TYR A 20 -10.52 -13.33 6.46
N ASN A 21 -9.68 -13.26 7.48
CA ASN A 21 -10.12 -13.28 8.86
C ASN A 21 -10.78 -11.94 9.26
N GLU A 22 -12.11 -11.93 9.38
CA GLU A 22 -12.86 -10.73 9.79
C GLU A 22 -12.66 -10.34 11.26
N TRP A 23 -12.26 -11.29 12.12
CA TRP A 23 -12.01 -11.04 13.55
C TRP A 23 -10.66 -10.35 13.80
N ASP A 24 -9.85 -10.16 12.76
CA ASP A 24 -8.66 -9.31 12.89
C ASP A 24 -9.10 -7.86 13.14
N LYS A 25 -8.82 -7.39 14.36
CA LYS A 25 -9.15 -6.03 14.81
C LYS A 25 -8.32 -4.97 14.09
N SER A 26 -7.19 -5.33 13.49
CA SER A 26 -6.35 -4.42 12.73
C SER A 26 -6.87 -4.27 11.30
N GLN A 27 -7.52 -3.14 11.02
CA GLN A 27 -7.94 -2.79 9.66
C GLN A 27 -6.76 -2.71 8.70
N TYR A 28 -5.57 -2.29 9.18
CA TYR A 28 -4.35 -2.25 8.39
C TYR A 28 -3.89 -3.65 7.98
N ARG A 29 -3.95 -4.62 8.90
CA ARG A 29 -3.58 -6.00 8.59
C ARG A 29 -4.57 -6.62 7.62
N ARG A 30 -5.88 -6.41 7.81
CA ARG A 30 -6.91 -6.83 6.85
C ARG A 30 -6.68 -6.27 5.44
N ARG A 31 -6.42 -4.96 5.32
CA ARG A 31 -6.11 -4.32 4.01
C ARG A 31 -4.86 -4.93 3.38
N PHE A 32 -3.82 -5.17 4.17
CA PHE A 32 -2.59 -5.79 3.70
C PHE A 32 -2.82 -7.23 3.23
N THR A 33 -3.54 -8.04 4.00
CA THR A 33 -3.92 -9.42 3.63
C THR A 33 -4.70 -9.45 2.32
N LEU A 34 -5.73 -8.61 2.15
CA LEU A 34 -6.48 -8.54 0.89
C LEU A 34 -5.59 -8.15 -0.30
N ALA A 35 -4.68 -7.19 -0.12
CA ALA A 35 -3.74 -6.78 -1.16
C ALA A 35 -2.71 -7.89 -1.49
N HIS A 36 -2.31 -8.67 -0.48
CA HIS A 36 -1.41 -9.81 -0.62
C HIS A 36 -2.06 -10.93 -1.45
N GLU A 37 -3.29 -11.32 -1.11
CA GLU A 37 -4.06 -12.33 -1.86
C GLU A 37 -4.30 -11.88 -3.31
N LEU A 38 -4.61 -10.60 -3.52
CA LEU A 38 -4.69 -10.04 -4.87
C LEU A 38 -3.35 -10.15 -5.63
N GLY A 39 -2.23 -10.01 -4.93
CA GLY A 39 -0.89 -10.25 -5.47
C GLY A 39 -0.68 -11.67 -5.95
N HIS A 40 -1.13 -12.68 -5.17
CA HIS A 40 -1.09 -14.08 -5.61
C HIS A 40 -1.86 -14.29 -6.91
N ILE A 41 -3.07 -13.72 -7.01
CA ILE A 41 -3.92 -13.83 -8.20
C ILE A 41 -3.23 -13.20 -9.41
N LEU A 42 -2.84 -11.93 -9.31
CA LEU A 42 -2.33 -11.17 -10.46
C LEU A 42 -0.94 -11.61 -10.92
N LEU A 43 -0.12 -12.16 -10.02
CA LEU A 43 1.19 -12.72 -10.34
C LEU A 43 1.13 -14.20 -10.72
N SER A 44 -0.07 -14.79 -10.80
CA SER A 44 -0.28 -16.21 -11.12
C SER A 44 0.51 -17.16 -10.20
N HIS A 45 0.60 -16.81 -8.92
CA HIS A 45 1.24 -17.67 -7.92
C HIS A 45 0.29 -18.78 -7.51
N CYS A 46 0.48 -19.97 -8.07
CA CYS A 46 -0.32 -21.14 -7.74
C CYS A 46 0.19 -21.93 -6.52
N ASN A 47 1.40 -21.61 -6.03
CA ASN A 47 2.07 -22.35 -4.96
C ASN A 47 2.57 -21.39 -3.87
N ASP A 48 2.39 -21.77 -2.60
CA ASP A 48 2.81 -21.01 -1.40
C ASP A 48 4.31 -21.19 -1.11
N ASN A 49 5.15 -21.12 -2.16
CA ASN A 49 6.59 -21.17 -1.97
C ASN A 49 7.10 -19.81 -1.45
N ALA A 50 8.25 -19.83 -0.77
CA ALA A 50 8.82 -18.63 -0.14
C ALA A 50 9.04 -17.44 -1.10
N ASN A 51 9.28 -17.70 -2.39
CA ASN A 51 9.43 -16.63 -3.38
C ASN A 51 8.08 -16.01 -3.76
N SER A 52 7.05 -16.83 -3.96
CA SER A 52 5.68 -16.36 -4.24
C SER A 52 5.12 -15.52 -3.09
N GLU A 53 5.32 -15.96 -1.84
CA GLU A 53 4.98 -15.19 -0.63
C GLU A 53 5.69 -13.84 -0.58
N LYS A 54 6.99 -13.83 -0.86
CA LYS A 54 7.80 -12.61 -0.88
C LYS A 54 7.31 -11.64 -1.94
N LEU A 55 7.03 -12.12 -3.15
CA LEU A 55 6.55 -11.30 -4.27
C LEU A 55 5.12 -10.78 -4.01
N ALA A 56 4.23 -11.57 -3.40
CA ALA A 56 2.90 -11.12 -3.00
C ALA A 56 2.96 -10.03 -1.91
N ASN A 57 3.84 -10.18 -0.92
CA ASN A 57 4.12 -9.14 0.07
C ASN A 57 4.66 -7.85 -0.56
N GLN A 58 5.58 -7.97 -1.52
CA GLN A 58 6.09 -6.82 -2.26
C GLN A 58 4.99 -6.14 -3.07
N PHE A 59 4.14 -6.92 -3.74
CA PHE A 59 2.98 -6.42 -4.46
C PHE A 59 2.05 -5.64 -3.53
N ALA A 60 1.64 -6.22 -2.40
CA ALA A 60 0.77 -5.56 -1.43
C ALA A 60 1.36 -4.23 -0.91
N SER A 61 2.65 -4.22 -0.60
CA SER A 61 3.38 -3.01 -0.20
C SER A 61 3.34 -1.93 -1.28
N HIS A 62 3.58 -2.27 -2.55
CA HIS A 62 3.60 -1.29 -3.65
C HIS A 62 2.20 -0.83 -4.05
N LEU A 63 1.19 -1.69 -3.90
CA LEU A 63 -0.21 -1.35 -4.17
C LEU A 63 -0.75 -0.35 -3.13
N LEU A 64 -0.51 -0.63 -1.85
CA LEU A 64 -1.01 0.22 -0.75
C LEU A 64 -0.16 1.48 -0.54
N LEU A 65 1.13 1.40 -0.83
CA LEU A 65 2.09 2.50 -0.69
C LEU A 65 2.90 2.67 -1.99
N PRO A 66 2.30 3.22 -3.05
CA PRO A 66 2.99 3.42 -4.32
C PRO A 66 4.24 4.27 -4.12
N ARG A 67 5.41 3.72 -4.48
CA ARG A 67 6.69 4.42 -4.29
C ARG A 67 6.73 5.73 -5.06
N ALA A 68 6.13 5.79 -6.25
CA ALA A 68 5.93 7.02 -6.98
C ALA A 68 5.20 8.11 -6.15
N ALA A 69 4.11 7.76 -5.49
CA ALA A 69 3.35 8.70 -4.65
C ALA A 69 4.16 9.16 -3.44
N LEU A 70 4.86 8.23 -2.77
CA LEU A 70 5.73 8.57 -1.65
C LEU A 70 6.91 9.45 -2.09
N SER A 71 7.55 9.15 -3.22
CA SER A 71 8.62 9.97 -3.79
C SER A 71 8.11 11.38 -4.12
N TYR A 72 6.91 11.49 -4.70
CA TYR A 72 6.28 12.78 -5.02
C TYR A 72 6.06 13.64 -3.77
N ILE A 73 5.54 13.05 -2.69
CA ILE A 73 5.35 13.71 -1.40
C ILE A 73 6.71 14.08 -0.80
N LYS A 74 7.65 13.13 -0.74
CA LYS A 74 8.98 13.28 -0.13
C LYS A 74 9.81 14.37 -0.78
N GLN A 75 9.64 14.64 -2.08
CA GLN A 75 10.28 15.76 -2.77
C GLN A 75 9.75 17.13 -2.34
N ARG A 76 8.47 17.21 -1.95
CA ARG A 76 7.81 18.47 -1.55
C ARG A 76 7.88 18.69 -0.05
N VAL A 77 7.80 17.62 0.72
CA VAL A 77 7.88 17.59 2.18
C VAL A 77 8.86 16.48 2.59
N PRO A 78 10.17 16.76 2.67
CA PRO A 78 11.18 15.74 2.98
C PRO A 78 11.12 15.21 4.41
N PHE A 79 10.61 16.01 5.35
CA PHE A 79 10.58 15.70 6.78
C PHE A 79 9.16 15.80 7.37
N PRO A 80 8.17 15.02 6.88
CA PRO A 80 6.82 15.06 7.43
C PRO A 80 6.74 14.26 8.74
N VAL A 81 5.72 14.54 9.55
CA VAL A 81 5.32 13.64 10.62
C VAL A 81 4.59 12.45 9.99
N LEU A 82 5.26 11.30 9.85
CA LEU A 82 4.74 10.16 9.08
C LEU A 82 3.35 9.67 9.53
N THR A 83 2.99 9.83 10.80
CA THR A 83 1.66 9.45 11.30
C THR A 83 0.53 10.23 10.62
N GLN A 84 0.78 11.41 10.05
CA GLN A 84 -0.20 12.17 9.28
C GLN A 84 -0.55 11.53 7.93
N LEU A 85 0.34 10.69 7.38
CA LEU A 85 0.10 9.99 6.10
C LEU A 85 -0.65 8.66 6.29
N VAL A 86 -0.65 8.11 7.51
CA VAL A 86 -1.26 6.81 7.82
C VAL A 86 -2.75 6.76 7.48
N PRO A 87 -3.59 7.75 7.86
CA PRO A 87 -5.01 7.74 7.51
C PRO A 87 -5.27 7.75 6.01
N PHE A 88 -4.43 8.48 5.25
CA PHE A 88 -4.56 8.59 3.80
C PHE A 88 -4.28 7.27 3.09
N PHE A 89 -3.17 6.60 3.44
CA PHE A 89 -2.81 5.32 2.81
C PHE A 89 -3.52 4.11 3.44
N GLY A 90 -4.04 4.24 4.66
CA GLY A 90 -4.75 3.17 5.37
C GLY A 90 -3.83 1.98 5.70
N VAL A 91 -2.63 2.27 6.22
CA VAL A 91 -1.58 1.28 6.55
C VAL A 91 -1.03 1.50 7.95
N SER A 92 -0.27 0.54 8.48
CA SER A 92 0.45 0.75 9.74
C SER A 92 1.60 1.76 9.58
N VAL A 93 1.95 2.46 10.66
CA VAL A 93 3.12 3.35 10.70
C VAL A 93 4.39 2.60 10.29
N THR A 94 4.55 1.34 10.74
CA THR A 94 5.69 0.50 10.39
C THR A 94 5.79 0.27 8.88
N ALA A 95 4.68 -0.13 8.23
CA ALA A 95 4.68 -0.36 6.78
C ALA A 95 5.00 0.93 6.00
N LEU A 96 4.43 2.05 6.42
CA LEU A 96 4.73 3.37 5.86
C LEU A 96 6.21 3.73 6.03
N HIS A 97 6.80 3.50 7.19
CA HIS A 97 8.20 3.81 7.46
C HIS A 97 9.17 3.04 6.56
N TYR A 98 8.91 1.74 6.36
CA TYR A 98 9.67 0.92 5.41
C TYR A 98 9.54 1.45 3.98
N ALA A 99 8.31 1.73 3.55
CA ALA A 99 8.04 2.26 2.21
C ALA A 99 8.63 3.65 1.97
N TRP A 100 8.63 4.51 3.00
CA TRP A 100 9.20 5.85 2.94
C TRP A 100 10.72 5.83 2.76
N LYS A 101 11.41 4.89 3.40
CA LYS A 101 12.85 4.67 3.20
C LYS A 101 13.16 4.18 1.80
N ASP A 102 12.33 3.29 1.27
CA ASP A 102 12.45 2.70 -0.06
C ASP A 102 12.12 3.70 -1.19
N ALA A 103 11.25 4.69 -0.93
CA ALA A 103 10.91 5.73 -1.89
C ALA A 103 12.11 6.64 -2.24
N SER A 104 12.32 6.84 -3.54
CA SER A 104 13.44 7.60 -4.09
C SER A 104 13.33 9.10 -3.84
N LEU A 105 14.46 9.73 -3.57
CA LEU A 105 14.60 11.19 -3.57
C LEU A 105 14.81 11.77 -4.97
N SER A 106 15.40 10.99 -5.89
CA SER A 106 15.73 11.44 -7.25
C SER A 106 14.51 11.62 -8.16
N GLY A 107 13.32 11.22 -7.69
CA GLY A 107 12.05 11.42 -8.38
C GLY A 107 11.59 10.25 -9.20
N LEU A 108 10.53 10.50 -9.97
CA LEU A 108 9.88 9.50 -10.82
C LEU A 108 10.79 9.22 -12.01
N SER A 109 11.13 7.95 -12.22
CA SER A 109 12.09 7.55 -13.25
C SER A 109 11.41 6.82 -14.41
N SER A 110 10.24 6.23 -14.17
CA SER A 110 9.50 5.46 -15.17
C SER A 110 8.31 6.24 -15.76
N PRO A 111 8.00 6.11 -17.07
CA PRO A 111 6.81 6.68 -17.69
C PRO A 111 5.50 6.29 -16.98
N TYR A 112 5.43 5.07 -16.43
CA TYR A 112 4.26 4.60 -15.68
C TYR A 112 4.09 5.32 -14.35
N GLU A 113 5.19 5.65 -13.67
CA GLU A 113 5.15 6.42 -12.42
C GLU A 113 4.67 7.85 -12.69
N ILE A 114 5.15 8.46 -13.78
CA ILE A 114 4.69 9.78 -14.23
C ILE A 114 3.19 9.76 -14.53
N GLN A 115 2.72 8.76 -15.29
CA GLN A 115 1.29 8.61 -15.60
C GLN A 115 0.45 8.37 -14.35
N LEU A 116 0.93 7.56 -13.41
CA LEU A 116 0.25 7.34 -12.14
C LEU A 116 0.09 8.66 -11.38
N ILE A 117 1.17 9.44 -11.25
CA ILE A 117 1.13 10.74 -10.58
C ILE A 117 0.22 11.72 -11.30
N GLN A 118 0.23 11.77 -12.63
CA GLN A 118 -0.71 12.60 -13.39
C GLN A 118 -2.18 12.31 -13.02
N LYS A 119 -2.52 11.04 -12.74
CA LYS A 119 -3.88 10.65 -12.34
C LYS A 119 -4.24 11.01 -10.90
N ILE A 120 -3.27 11.07 -9.98
CA ILE A 120 -3.54 11.20 -8.54
C ILE A 120 -2.97 12.47 -7.90
N HIS A 121 -2.24 13.31 -8.64
CA HIS A 121 -1.50 14.46 -8.10
C HIS A 121 -2.41 15.41 -7.32
N SER A 122 -3.63 15.69 -7.79
CA SER A 122 -4.55 16.60 -7.09
C SER A 122 -4.84 16.15 -5.65
N SER A 123 -5.09 14.85 -5.44
CA SER A 123 -5.28 14.30 -4.09
C SER A 123 -4.01 14.34 -3.25
N LEU A 124 -2.83 14.15 -3.88
CA LEU A 124 -1.54 14.26 -3.18
C LEU A 124 -1.23 15.71 -2.80
N ASP A 125 -1.54 16.67 -3.66
CA ASP A 125 -1.35 18.10 -3.40
C ASP A 125 -2.25 18.58 -2.25
N THR A 126 -3.52 18.14 -2.21
CA THR A 126 -4.41 18.39 -1.07
C THR A 126 -3.86 17.77 0.22
N LEU A 127 -3.37 16.53 0.18
CA LEU A 127 -2.72 15.92 1.34
C LEU A 127 -1.52 16.76 1.81
N ILE A 128 -0.65 17.16 0.90
CA ILE A 128 0.57 17.93 1.18
C ILE A 128 0.24 19.29 1.82
N SER A 129 -0.82 19.97 1.37
CA SER A 129 -1.21 21.24 1.99
C SER A 129 -1.57 21.08 3.47
N HIS A 130 -2.17 19.94 3.87
CA HIS A 130 -2.50 19.65 5.27
C HIS A 130 -1.31 19.19 6.12
N LEU A 131 -0.25 18.63 5.51
CA LEU A 131 0.96 18.23 6.24
C LEU A 131 1.75 19.43 6.78
N SER A 132 1.54 20.61 6.18
CA SER A 132 2.24 21.84 6.54
C SER A 132 1.51 22.64 7.64
N GLU A 133 0.31 22.22 8.03
CA GLU A 133 -0.43 22.84 9.13
C GLU A 133 0.11 22.31 10.47
N PRO A 134 0.39 23.20 11.45
CA PRO A 134 0.82 22.76 12.78
C PRO A 134 -0.26 21.87 13.40
N ILE A 135 0.15 20.79 14.06
CA ILE A 135 -0.77 19.95 14.84
C ILE A 135 -1.28 20.80 16.00
N VAL A 136 -2.44 21.42 15.83
CA VAL A 136 -3.15 22.06 16.94
C VAL A 136 -3.70 20.92 17.78
N SER A 137 -3.05 20.66 18.92
CA SER A 137 -3.61 19.81 19.95
C SER A 137 -4.91 20.44 20.45
N PRO A 138 -6.06 19.75 20.42
CA PRO A 138 -7.25 20.25 21.09
C PRO A 138 -6.96 20.26 22.60
N ASP A 139 -7.09 21.45 23.19
CA ASP A 139 -7.05 21.68 24.65
C ASP A 139 -8.15 20.89 25.38
#